data_AF-A0A660W8G4-F1
#
_entry.id   AF-A0A660W8G4-F1
#
_cell.length_a   1.000
_cell.length_b   1.000
_cell.length_c   1.000
_cell.angle_alpha   90.00
_cell.angle_beta   90.00
_cell.angle_gamma   90.00
#
_symmetry.space_group_name_H-M   'P 1'
#
loop_
_entity.id
_entity.type
_entity.pdbx_description
1 polymer ?
#
loop_
_entity_poly.entity_id
_entity_poly.type
_entity_poly.pdbx_seq_one_letter_code
_entity_poly.pdbx_strand_id
1 'polypeptide(L)'
;MIKTITFSLAVFFCLALATPGWADKITTTKGLPYSGEVTGYKDFTVSIKLANRNVVQKKIAEVKFVAIDSNAPFTQAEELLGKEKHSLKQVVALYTAAQAQASKSESKKPWLGELIAIRRYQALARAGQISLATKHWLKIVEQNQASPQALAIWPKKFSRRKSQNLRALKLLQARAKKLAQAPAKNKAYLQAVLKLQLALQQKALGQSQAAARTADILDTLATDPAKAAEMLQGKAPEQKPAADQPSDAPADKPVAESGTGDLATLAGLFEAGKVDVVAARIKSHIDEYPAKELPAALLLLGKSQLQSYRKSKGKAGRGVLLAAGVNLMWVFSEFPRSGQAPEALYYAAAVNRELNQPEAANLALREIIVQYDKPNYGDWAKKAKQELAKK
;
A
#
# COMPACT_ATOMS: atom_id res chain seq x y z
N MET A 1 59.13 51.55 -24.45
CA MET A 1 58.12 51.86 -23.41
C MET A 1 57.71 50.55 -22.75
N ILE A 2 58.31 50.23 -21.60
CA ILE A 2 58.04 48.99 -20.85
C ILE A 2 57.13 49.39 -19.68
N LYS A 3 55.89 48.89 -19.65
CA LYS A 3 54.95 49.14 -18.55
C LYS A 3 55.17 48.10 -17.45
N THR A 4 55.75 48.56 -16.34
CA THR A 4 55.87 47.81 -15.08
C THR A 4 54.49 47.73 -14.42
N ILE A 5 53.96 46.53 -14.23
CA ILE A 5 52.73 46.29 -13.46
C ILE A 5 53.14 45.86 -12.05
N THR A 6 52.92 46.75 -11.09
CA THR A 6 53.07 46.49 -9.65
C THR A 6 51.85 45.74 -9.12
N PHE A 7 52.01 44.45 -8.80
CA PHE A 7 51.01 43.68 -8.04
C PHE A 7 51.15 44.02 -6.55
N SER A 8 50.19 44.78 -6.01
CA SER A 8 50.06 44.97 -4.56
C SER A 8 49.51 43.71 -3.92
N LEU A 9 50.36 43.00 -3.18
CA LEU A 9 50.01 41.85 -2.36
C LEU A 9 49.26 42.34 -1.11
N ALA A 10 47.93 42.38 -1.18
CA ALA A 10 47.10 42.62 0.00
C ALA A 10 47.12 41.36 0.89
N VAL A 11 47.94 41.41 1.95
CA VAL A 11 47.94 40.43 3.03
C VAL A 11 46.62 40.58 3.79
N PHE A 12 45.65 39.73 3.44
CA PHE A 12 44.41 39.58 4.19
C PHE A 12 44.74 38.89 5.51
N PHE A 13 44.88 39.69 6.57
CA PHE A 13 44.92 39.21 7.95
C PHE A 13 43.53 38.66 8.29
N CYS A 14 43.35 37.34 8.12
CA CYS A 14 42.19 36.63 8.64
C CYS A 14 42.20 36.73 10.17
N LEU A 15 41.44 37.68 10.73
CA LEU A 15 40.99 37.59 12.10
C LEU A 15 40.23 36.27 12.25
N ALA A 16 40.88 35.29 12.88
CA ALA A 16 40.21 34.12 13.43
C ALA A 16 39.31 34.60 14.56
N LEU A 17 38.09 35.00 14.22
CA LEU A 17 36.99 35.11 15.18
C LEU A 17 36.85 33.73 15.81
N ALA A 18 37.16 33.64 17.11
CA ALA A 18 36.83 32.49 17.93
C ALA A 18 35.35 32.14 17.67
N THR A 19 35.11 31.03 16.98
CA THR A 19 33.77 30.57 16.68
C THR A 19 33.10 30.23 17.99
N PRO A 20 32.01 30.91 18.39
CA PRO A 20 31.25 30.47 19.56
C PRO A 20 30.76 29.04 19.27
N GLY A 21 30.79 28.20 20.30
CA GLY A 21 30.50 26.77 20.24
C GLY A 21 29.34 26.41 19.32
N TRP A 22 29.53 25.36 18.54
CA TRP A 22 28.67 24.99 17.41
C TRP A 22 27.20 24.91 17.81
N ALA A 23 26.39 25.83 17.25
CA ALA A 23 24.94 25.80 17.40
C ALA A 23 24.35 24.64 16.60
N ASP A 24 23.24 24.07 17.09
CA ASP A 24 22.42 23.16 16.30
C ASP A 24 21.90 23.87 15.03
N LYS A 25 21.57 23.09 14.00
CA LYS A 25 21.18 23.63 12.70
C LYS A 25 19.97 22.90 12.14
N ILE A 26 19.02 23.64 11.59
CA ILE A 26 17.89 23.08 10.85
C ILE A 26 17.83 23.69 9.47
N THR A 27 17.83 22.86 8.43
CA THR A 27 17.61 23.32 7.05
C THR A 27 16.22 22.90 6.61
N THR A 28 15.42 23.86 6.14
CA THR A 28 14.09 23.58 5.59
C THR A 28 14.16 23.16 4.12
N THR A 29 13.12 22.50 3.62
CA THR A 29 12.99 22.12 2.21
C THR A 29 12.96 23.33 1.26
N LYS A 30 12.45 24.47 1.73
CA LYS A 30 12.42 25.75 1.00
C LYS A 30 13.72 26.58 1.16
N GLY A 31 14.77 25.98 1.71
CA GLY A 31 16.14 26.50 1.58
C GLY A 31 16.61 27.49 2.66
N LEU A 32 15.76 27.94 3.59
CA LEU A 32 16.22 28.77 4.70
C LEU A 32 16.79 27.90 5.82
N PRO A 33 18.10 28.03 6.15
CA PRO A 33 18.69 27.43 7.33
C PRO A 33 18.38 28.28 8.57
N TYR A 34 18.15 27.62 9.68
CA TYR A 34 18.05 28.20 11.02
C TYR A 34 19.19 27.66 11.86
N SER A 35 19.93 28.54 12.52
CA SER A 35 20.99 28.18 13.47
C SER A 35 20.57 28.61 14.87
N GLY A 36 20.69 27.72 15.85
CA GLY A 36 20.23 27.94 17.22
C GLY A 36 20.36 26.66 18.06
N GLU A 37 19.68 26.60 19.19
CA GLU A 37 19.58 25.37 19.98
C GLU A 37 18.28 24.65 19.62
N VAL A 38 18.34 23.36 19.26
CA VAL A 38 17.12 22.55 19.14
C VAL A 38 16.65 22.23 20.55
N THR A 39 15.55 22.85 20.95
CA THR A 39 15.04 22.78 22.32
C THR A 39 13.95 21.73 22.50
N GLY A 40 13.36 21.23 21.41
CA GLY A 40 12.28 20.26 21.53
C GLY A 40 11.78 19.67 20.23
N TYR A 41 11.08 18.55 20.40
CA TYR A 41 10.29 17.88 19.38
C TYR A 41 8.97 17.45 20.00
N LYS A 42 7.86 17.87 19.39
CA LYS A 42 6.50 17.49 19.82
C LYS A 42 5.54 17.62 18.65
N ASP A 43 4.55 16.72 18.54
CA ASP A 43 3.49 16.79 17.54
C ASP A 43 4.03 17.00 16.11
N PHE A 44 5.09 16.26 15.77
CA PHE A 44 5.76 16.34 14.47
C PHE A 44 6.35 17.71 14.15
N THR A 45 6.64 18.52 15.17
CA THR A 45 7.20 19.86 15.07
C THR A 45 8.50 19.94 15.84
N VAL A 46 9.55 20.43 15.18
CA VAL A 46 10.85 20.71 15.80
C VAL A 46 10.87 22.17 16.22
N SER A 47 11.31 22.43 17.46
CA SER A 47 11.46 23.77 18.02
C SER A 47 12.95 24.14 18.08
N ILE A 48 13.28 25.34 17.61
CA ILE A 48 14.64 25.88 17.61
C ILE A 48 14.62 27.22 18.32
N LYS A 49 15.46 27.41 19.31
CA LYS A 49 15.70 28.71 19.95
C LYS A 49 16.87 29.40 19.25
N LEU A 50 16.60 30.51 18.57
CA LEU A 50 17.60 31.30 17.86
C LEU A 50 18.44 32.15 18.83
N ALA A 51 19.53 32.74 18.33
CA ALA A 51 20.41 33.62 19.11
C ALA A 51 19.67 34.84 19.71
N ASN A 52 18.67 35.36 19.00
CA ASN A 52 17.79 36.44 19.50
C ASN A 52 16.71 35.96 20.49
N ARG A 53 16.83 34.71 20.99
CA ARG A 53 15.90 34.03 21.92
C ARG A 53 14.52 33.70 21.36
N ASN A 54 14.21 34.07 20.12
CA ASN A 54 12.96 33.68 19.48
C ASN A 54 12.93 32.17 19.23
N VAL A 55 11.77 31.55 19.43
CA VAL A 55 11.55 30.14 19.13
C VAL A 55 10.88 30.02 17.77
N VAL A 56 11.56 29.33 16.85
CA VAL A 56 11.00 28.96 15.55
C VAL A 56 10.54 27.52 15.60
N GLN A 57 9.31 27.28 15.15
CA GLN A 57 8.72 25.96 15.05
C GLN A 57 8.59 25.56 13.59
N LYS A 58 9.03 24.35 13.26
CA LYS A 58 8.94 23.79 11.89
C LYS A 58 8.40 22.37 11.93
N LYS A 59 7.43 22.08 11.07
CA LYS A 59 6.94 20.71 10.88
C LYS A 59 8.07 19.85 10.34
N ILE A 60 8.24 18.65 10.86
CA ILE A 60 9.31 17.72 10.46
C ILE A 60 9.27 17.38 8.96
N ALA A 61 8.07 17.43 8.35
CA ALA A 61 7.89 17.27 6.91
C ALA A 61 8.52 18.41 6.07
N GLU A 62 8.66 19.61 6.66
CA GLU A 62 9.31 20.78 6.04
C GLU A 62 10.82 20.82 6.35
N VAL A 63 11.30 19.95 7.23
CA VAL A 63 12.70 19.92 7.66
C VAL A 63 13.48 18.89 6.85
N LYS A 64 14.37 19.39 5.99
CA LYS A 64 15.26 18.57 5.17
C LYS A 64 16.40 17.97 5.98
N PHE A 65 16.96 18.72 6.92
CA PHE A 65 18.16 18.35 7.67
C PHE A 65 18.12 18.94 9.08
N VAL A 66 18.59 18.18 10.07
CA VAL A 66 18.81 18.63 11.44
C VAL A 66 20.23 18.21 11.87
N ALA A 67 21.05 19.16 12.31
CA ALA A 67 22.28 18.87 13.04
C ALA A 67 22.05 19.14 14.53
N ILE A 68 22.50 18.21 15.37
CA ILE A 68 22.50 18.36 16.82
C ILE A 68 23.94 18.12 17.28
N ASP A 69 24.59 19.16 17.78
CA ASP A 69 26.02 19.14 18.10
C ASP A 69 26.34 18.06 19.15
N SER A 70 25.52 18.02 20.21
CA SER A 70 25.61 17.02 21.27
C SER A 70 25.33 15.56 20.86
N ASN A 71 24.97 15.29 19.59
CA ASN A 71 24.71 13.95 19.07
C ASN A 71 25.29 13.78 17.66
N ALA A 72 26.62 13.62 17.58
CA ALA A 72 27.34 13.44 16.32
C ALA A 72 26.81 12.30 15.43
N PRO A 73 26.44 11.10 15.94
CA PRO A 73 25.86 10.04 15.09
C PRO A 73 24.55 10.46 14.42
N PHE A 74 23.70 11.25 15.10
CA PHE A 74 22.47 11.78 14.52
C PHE A 74 22.77 12.76 13.37
N THR A 75 23.66 13.72 13.61
CA THR A 75 24.07 14.69 12.60
C THR A 75 24.66 14.00 11.36
N GLN A 76 25.55 13.03 11.55
CA GLN A 76 26.10 12.23 10.45
C GLN A 76 25.01 11.44 9.71
N ALA A 77 24.01 10.91 10.40
CA ALA A 77 22.89 10.22 9.77
C ALA A 77 22.08 11.17 8.87
N GLU A 78 21.78 12.38 9.36
CA GLU A 78 21.03 13.40 8.62
C GLU A 78 21.80 13.87 7.39
N GLU A 79 23.13 14.04 7.50
CA GLU A 79 24.00 14.43 6.37
C GLU A 79 23.99 13.36 5.28
N LEU A 80 24.14 12.09 5.65
CA LEU A 80 24.11 10.99 4.70
C LEU A 80 22.72 10.77 4.10
N LEU A 81 21.65 10.99 4.87
CA LEU A 81 20.27 10.88 4.38
C LEU A 81 19.94 11.96 3.33
N GLY A 82 20.56 13.13 3.43
CA GLY A 82 20.34 14.28 2.54
C GLY A 82 21.05 14.18 1.18
N LYS A 83 22.01 13.27 1.04
CA LYS A 83 22.80 13.07 -0.18
C LYS A 83 22.28 11.86 -0.99
N GLU A 84 22.40 11.86 -2.32
CA GLU A 84 21.71 10.87 -3.18
C GLU A 84 22.39 9.49 -3.27
N LYS A 85 23.72 9.39 -3.11
CA LYS A 85 24.51 8.18 -3.44
C LYS A 85 25.02 7.41 -2.20
N HIS A 86 24.23 7.32 -1.13
CA HIS A 86 24.68 6.66 0.12
C HIS A 86 23.91 5.37 0.43
N SER A 87 24.58 4.51 1.19
CA SER A 87 23.96 3.29 1.70
C SER A 87 22.96 3.64 2.80
N LEU A 88 21.67 3.48 2.51
CA LEU A 88 20.61 3.64 3.52
C LEU A 88 20.78 2.68 4.71
N LYS A 89 21.53 1.58 4.55
CA LYS A 89 21.91 0.69 5.66
C LYS A 89 22.83 1.41 6.66
N GLN A 90 23.81 2.18 6.19
CA GLN A 90 24.70 2.98 7.04
C GLN A 90 23.93 4.06 7.78
N VAL A 91 23.02 4.76 7.08
CA VAL A 91 22.13 5.77 7.69
C VAL A 91 21.33 5.19 8.85
N VAL A 92 20.72 4.01 8.66
CA VAL A 92 19.94 3.32 9.71
C VAL A 92 20.83 2.89 10.89
N ALA A 93 22.07 2.46 10.63
CA ALA A 93 23.02 2.11 11.68
C ALA A 93 23.41 3.35 12.52
N LEU A 94 23.66 4.48 11.87
CA LEU A 94 23.94 5.75 12.56
C LEU A 94 22.77 6.23 13.41
N TYR A 95 21.53 6.17 12.92
CA TYR A 95 20.37 6.46 13.78
C TYR A 95 20.23 5.49 14.95
N THR A 96 20.67 4.24 14.81
CA THR A 96 20.65 3.27 15.92
C THR A 96 21.69 3.64 16.98
N ALA A 97 22.90 4.03 16.56
CA ALA A 97 23.92 4.56 17.47
C ALA A 97 23.47 5.87 18.14
N ALA A 98 22.85 6.78 17.38
CA ALA A 98 22.29 8.02 17.89
C ALA A 98 21.23 7.77 18.98
N GLN A 99 20.35 6.78 18.77
CA GLN A 99 19.35 6.38 19.76
C GLN A 99 20.01 5.86 21.05
N ALA A 100 21.04 5.02 20.94
CA ALA A 100 21.76 4.50 22.10
C ALA A 100 22.47 5.63 22.88
N GLN A 101 23.03 6.62 22.18
CA GLN A 101 23.59 7.81 22.81
C GLN A 101 22.52 8.69 23.48
N ALA A 102 21.38 8.89 22.82
CA ALA A 102 20.27 9.65 23.39
C ALA A 102 19.72 9.00 24.67
N SER A 103 19.62 7.66 24.72
CA SER A 103 19.17 6.95 25.93
C SER A 103 20.11 7.11 27.13
N LYS A 104 21.42 7.34 26.91
CA LYS A 104 22.37 7.67 27.99
C LYS A 104 22.17 9.09 28.54
N SER A 105 21.48 9.95 27.80
CA SER A 105 21.23 11.36 28.12
C SER A 105 19.73 11.67 28.27
N GLU A 106 18.91 10.63 28.44
CA GLU A 106 17.44 10.69 28.35
C GLU A 106 16.82 11.61 29.40
N SER A 107 17.47 11.75 30.57
CA SER A 107 17.07 12.69 31.63
C SER A 107 17.20 14.16 31.24
N LYS A 108 18.02 14.51 30.23
CA LYS A 108 18.26 15.90 29.81
C LYS A 108 17.49 16.30 28.55
N LYS A 109 17.24 15.37 27.63
CA LYS A 109 16.61 15.66 26.31
C LYS A 109 15.67 14.53 25.85
N PRO A 110 14.53 14.30 26.52
CA PRO A 110 13.62 13.19 26.19
C PRO A 110 13.08 13.26 24.74
N TRP A 111 12.88 14.48 24.23
CA TRP A 111 12.42 14.74 22.86
C TRP A 111 13.38 14.21 21.77
N LEU A 112 14.67 14.06 22.08
CA LEU A 112 15.68 13.65 21.10
C LEU A 112 15.45 12.20 20.64
N GLY A 113 15.05 11.32 21.56
CA GLY A 113 14.72 9.94 21.24
C GLY A 113 13.54 9.83 20.26
N GLU A 114 12.53 10.69 20.41
CA GLU A 114 11.38 10.74 19.51
C GLU A 114 11.75 11.24 18.11
N LEU A 115 12.54 12.31 18.04
CA LEU A 115 13.05 12.84 16.78
C LEU A 115 13.88 11.78 16.03
N ILE A 116 14.80 11.10 16.73
CA ILE A 116 15.61 10.01 16.16
C ILE A 116 14.72 8.87 15.67
N ALA A 117 13.71 8.46 16.45
CA ALA A 117 12.80 7.38 16.09
C ALA A 117 12.06 7.67 14.78
N ILE A 118 11.59 8.91 14.59
CA ILE A 118 10.87 9.33 13.38
C ILE A 118 11.80 9.46 12.18
N ARG A 119 13.01 10.01 12.36
CA ARG A 119 14.00 10.08 11.28
C ARG A 119 14.48 8.70 10.84
N ARG A 120 14.73 7.80 11.79
CA ARG A 120 15.04 6.39 11.52
C ARG A 120 13.91 5.70 10.76
N TYR A 121 12.67 5.93 11.15
CA TYR A 121 11.49 5.42 10.44
C TYR A 121 11.50 5.87 8.96
N GLN A 122 11.72 7.17 8.70
CA GLN A 122 11.78 7.71 7.34
C GLN A 122 12.88 7.06 6.51
N ALA A 123 14.06 6.84 7.10
CA ALA A 123 15.17 6.15 6.44
C ALA A 123 14.83 4.68 6.11
N LEU A 124 14.24 3.93 7.05
CA LEU A 124 13.79 2.55 6.83
C LEU A 124 12.76 2.44 5.70
N ALA A 125 11.79 3.37 5.67
CA ALA A 125 10.76 3.41 4.64
C ALA A 125 11.37 3.71 3.26
N ARG A 126 12.30 4.68 3.16
CA ARG A 126 13.02 4.98 1.91
C ARG A 126 13.85 3.80 1.40
N ALA A 127 14.43 3.04 2.32
CA ALA A 127 15.22 1.84 2.05
C ALA A 127 14.37 0.64 1.60
N GLY A 128 13.04 0.74 1.63
CA GLY A 128 12.14 -0.37 1.33
C GLY A 128 12.16 -1.47 2.40
N GLN A 129 12.69 -1.21 3.60
CA GLN A 129 12.70 -2.15 4.71
C GLN A 129 11.34 -2.16 5.42
N ILE A 130 10.29 -2.52 4.67
CA ILE A 130 8.90 -2.28 5.04
C ILE A 130 8.48 -2.94 6.35
N SER A 131 9.00 -4.14 6.67
CA SER A 131 8.66 -4.83 7.92
C SER A 131 9.13 -4.04 9.14
N LEU A 132 10.36 -3.51 9.10
CA LEU A 132 10.89 -2.68 10.18
C LEU A 132 10.22 -1.31 10.19
N ALA A 133 10.04 -0.69 9.03
CA ALA A 133 9.34 0.59 8.91
C ALA A 133 7.92 0.52 9.50
N THR A 134 7.18 -0.56 9.23
CA THR A 134 5.84 -0.82 9.78
C THR A 134 5.90 -0.97 11.30
N LYS A 135 6.85 -1.74 11.84
CA LYS A 135 7.03 -1.89 13.29
C LYS A 135 7.28 -0.54 13.98
N HIS A 136 8.17 0.28 13.42
CA HIS A 136 8.47 1.62 13.95
C HIS A 136 7.28 2.57 13.82
N TRP A 137 6.58 2.57 12.68
CA TRP A 137 5.38 3.39 12.47
C TRP A 137 4.30 3.08 13.49
N LEU A 138 4.00 1.79 13.74
CA LEU A 138 3.02 1.40 14.75
C LEU A 138 3.38 1.94 16.14
N LYS A 139 4.66 1.85 16.54
CA LYS A 139 5.14 2.40 17.81
C LYS A 139 4.97 3.93 17.87
N ILE A 140 5.33 4.65 16.81
CA ILE A 140 5.16 6.11 16.73
C ILE A 140 3.68 6.48 16.87
N VAL A 141 2.78 5.77 16.18
CA VAL A 141 1.33 6.00 16.27
C VAL A 141 0.82 5.77 17.69
N GLU A 142 1.25 4.71 18.38
CA GLU A 142 0.87 4.45 19.77
C GLU A 142 1.35 5.55 20.73
N GLN A 143 2.62 5.95 20.62
CA GLN A 143 3.21 7.00 21.45
C GLN A 143 2.51 8.36 21.26
N ASN A 144 2.05 8.62 20.04
CA ASN A 144 1.33 9.85 19.68
C ASN A 144 -0.19 9.69 19.72
N GLN A 145 -0.71 8.69 20.44
CA GLN A 145 -2.14 8.45 20.68
C GLN A 145 -2.99 8.44 19.39
N ALA A 146 -2.44 7.90 18.31
CA ALA A 146 -3.05 7.89 16.98
C ALA A 146 -3.44 9.28 16.43
N SER A 147 -2.63 10.31 16.71
CA SER A 147 -2.82 11.64 16.13
C SER A 147 -2.85 11.60 14.59
N PRO A 148 -3.60 12.51 13.94
CA PRO A 148 -3.68 12.56 12.47
C PRO A 148 -2.32 12.61 11.78
N GLN A 149 -1.36 13.32 12.37
CA GLN A 149 0.01 13.45 11.87
C GLN A 149 0.77 12.12 11.92
N ALA A 150 0.62 11.36 13.01
CA ALA A 150 1.25 10.04 13.14
C ALA A 150 0.67 9.02 12.16
N LEU A 151 -0.64 9.09 11.91
CA LEU A 151 -1.31 8.24 10.92
C LEU A 151 -0.89 8.61 9.49
N ALA A 152 -0.72 9.91 9.20
CA ALA A 152 -0.38 10.41 7.87
C ALA A 152 1.01 9.98 7.37
N ILE A 153 1.95 9.69 8.27
CA ILE A 153 3.33 9.32 7.90
C ILE A 153 3.51 7.84 7.53
N TRP A 154 2.45 7.06 7.34
CA TRP A 154 2.53 5.62 7.02
C TRP A 154 3.43 5.28 5.81
N PRO A 155 4.01 4.05 5.75
CA PRO A 155 4.95 3.67 4.69
C PRO A 155 4.29 3.63 3.30
N LYS A 156 4.91 4.31 2.32
CA LYS A 156 4.40 4.36 0.94
C LYS A 156 5.18 3.49 -0.05
N LYS A 157 6.42 3.12 0.28
CA LYS A 157 7.32 2.34 -0.58
C LYS A 157 7.42 0.92 -0.05
N PHE A 158 7.08 -0.06 -0.89
CA PHE A 158 7.08 -1.47 -0.52
C PHE A 158 8.38 -2.17 -0.95
N SER A 159 8.66 -3.29 -0.29
CA SER A 159 9.84 -4.10 -0.58
C SER A 159 9.64 -4.87 -1.88
N ARG A 160 10.70 -5.01 -2.70
CA ARG A 160 10.72 -5.99 -3.81
C ARG A 160 10.71 -7.43 -3.30
N ARG A 161 11.26 -7.66 -2.11
CA ARG A 161 11.28 -8.98 -1.46
C ARG A 161 9.92 -9.27 -0.82
N LYS A 162 9.19 -10.25 -1.37
CA LYS A 162 7.88 -10.72 -0.90
C LYS A 162 7.85 -11.04 0.60
N SER A 163 8.90 -11.67 1.12
CA SER A 163 9.01 -12.05 2.55
C SER A 163 8.93 -10.86 3.52
N GLN A 164 9.47 -9.70 3.16
CA GLN A 164 9.35 -8.51 4.01
C GLN A 164 7.93 -7.92 4.00
N ASN A 165 7.27 -7.93 2.85
CA ASN A 165 5.88 -7.49 2.72
C ASN A 165 4.95 -8.39 3.55
N LEU A 166 5.16 -9.72 3.51
CA LEU A 166 4.40 -10.69 4.30
C LEU A 166 4.61 -10.50 5.82
N ARG A 167 5.84 -10.23 6.26
CA ARG A 167 6.12 -9.93 7.69
C ARG A 167 5.43 -8.63 8.13
N ALA A 168 5.44 -7.59 7.30
CA ALA A 168 4.71 -6.35 7.57
C ALA A 168 3.21 -6.60 7.66
N LEU A 169 2.64 -7.39 6.74
CA LEU A 169 1.23 -7.76 6.74
C LEU A 169 0.82 -8.49 8.02
N LYS A 170 1.62 -9.47 8.48
CA LYS A 170 1.37 -10.20 9.73
C LYS A 170 1.32 -9.26 10.94
N LEU A 171 2.25 -8.29 11.03
CA LEU A 171 2.25 -7.28 12.09
C LEU A 171 0.96 -6.43 12.06
N LEU A 172 0.55 -6.01 10.87
CA LEU A 172 -0.65 -5.21 10.71
C LEU A 172 -1.91 -5.99 11.03
N GLN A 173 -2.00 -7.27 10.66
CA GLN A 173 -3.14 -8.13 10.96
C GLN A 173 -3.30 -8.33 12.46
N ALA A 174 -2.20 -8.64 13.16
CA ALA A 174 -2.20 -8.74 14.61
C ALA A 174 -2.64 -7.43 15.26
N ARG A 175 -2.17 -6.29 14.72
CA ARG A 175 -2.57 -4.97 15.24
C ARG A 175 -4.05 -4.67 15.00
N ALA A 176 -4.56 -4.93 13.79
CA ALA A 176 -5.95 -4.71 13.45
C ALA A 176 -6.90 -5.49 14.37
N LYS A 177 -6.59 -6.77 14.66
CA LYS A 177 -7.36 -7.59 15.61
C LYS A 177 -7.42 -6.97 17.01
N LYS A 178 -6.28 -6.46 17.51
CA LYS A 178 -6.25 -5.78 18.83
C LYS A 178 -7.07 -4.49 18.82
N LEU A 179 -6.94 -3.66 17.79
CA LEU A 179 -7.70 -2.41 17.67
C LEU A 179 -9.21 -2.64 17.53
N ALA A 180 -9.59 -3.74 16.86
CA ALA A 180 -10.96 -4.18 16.68
C ALA A 180 -11.67 -4.59 17.99
N GLN A 181 -10.95 -4.77 19.11
CA GLN A 181 -11.59 -4.99 20.42
C GLN A 181 -12.32 -3.75 20.94
N ALA A 182 -11.97 -2.56 20.46
CA ALA A 182 -12.64 -1.30 20.79
C ALA A 182 -12.75 -0.43 19.51
N PRO A 183 -13.58 -0.82 18.54
CA PRO A 183 -13.52 -0.27 17.18
C PRO A 183 -13.98 1.20 17.12
N ALA A 184 -14.91 1.62 17.98
CA ALA A 184 -15.34 3.02 18.07
C ALA A 184 -14.20 3.95 18.53
N LYS A 185 -13.50 3.58 19.62
CA LYS A 185 -12.35 4.34 20.14
C LYS A 185 -11.19 4.37 19.15
N ASN A 186 -10.98 3.27 18.42
CA ASN A 186 -9.80 3.09 17.57
C ASN A 186 -10.09 3.34 16.07
N LYS A 187 -11.26 3.90 15.70
CA LYS A 187 -11.72 3.95 14.30
C LYS A 187 -10.66 4.48 13.34
N ALA A 188 -10.09 5.65 13.63
CA ALA A 188 -9.08 6.27 12.76
C ALA A 188 -7.80 5.44 12.66
N TYR A 189 -7.33 4.87 13.77
CA TYR A 189 -6.13 4.02 13.78
C TYR A 189 -6.38 2.70 13.03
N LEU A 190 -7.50 2.03 13.29
CA LEU A 190 -7.87 0.80 12.61
C LEU A 190 -7.99 1.04 11.10
N GLN A 191 -8.63 2.13 10.69
CA GLN A 191 -8.73 2.51 9.28
C GLN A 191 -7.36 2.71 8.64
N ALA A 192 -6.43 3.40 9.30
CA ALA A 192 -5.08 3.60 8.79
C ALA A 192 -4.30 2.27 8.65
N VAL A 193 -4.43 1.36 9.62
CA VAL A 193 -3.82 0.03 9.57
C VAL A 193 -4.39 -0.78 8.40
N LEU A 194 -5.70 -0.81 8.22
CA LEU A 194 -6.36 -1.53 7.14
C LEU A 194 -6.02 -0.94 5.76
N LYS A 195 -5.91 0.39 5.63
CA LYS A 195 -5.46 1.04 4.38
C LYS A 195 -4.06 0.60 3.98
N LEU A 196 -3.14 0.48 4.94
CA LEU A 196 -1.79 -0.03 4.66
C LEU A 196 -1.80 -1.53 4.33
N GLN A 197 -2.62 -2.34 4.99
CA GLN A 197 -2.79 -3.76 4.63
C GLN A 197 -3.28 -3.91 3.18
N LEU A 198 -4.32 -3.15 2.80
CA LEU A 198 -4.88 -3.15 1.46
C LEU A 198 -3.81 -2.80 0.43
N ALA A 199 -3.04 -1.74 0.68
CA ALA A 199 -1.97 -1.30 -0.22
C ALA A 199 -0.88 -2.37 -0.37
N LEU A 200 -0.50 -3.07 0.70
CA LEU A 200 0.45 -4.19 0.64
C LEU A 200 -0.09 -5.38 -0.16
N GLN A 201 -1.34 -5.77 0.08
CA GLN A 201 -1.99 -6.89 -0.61
C GLN A 201 -2.12 -6.62 -2.11
N GLN A 202 -2.59 -5.43 -2.51
CA GLN A 202 -2.75 -5.06 -3.91
C GLN A 202 -1.42 -4.85 -4.62
N LYS A 203 -0.59 -3.92 -4.11
CA LYS A 203 0.56 -3.40 -4.87
C LYS A 203 1.82 -4.23 -4.72
N ALA A 204 1.97 -4.94 -3.61
CA ALA A 204 3.23 -5.62 -3.27
C ALA A 204 3.13 -7.15 -3.31
N LEU A 205 1.92 -7.71 -3.19
CA LEU A 205 1.69 -9.15 -3.12
C LEU A 205 0.79 -9.70 -4.24
N GLY A 206 0.07 -8.84 -4.97
CA GLY A 206 -0.89 -9.27 -6.01
C GLY A 206 -2.08 -10.06 -5.47
N GLN A 207 -2.39 -9.97 -4.17
CA GLN A 207 -3.43 -10.75 -3.50
C GLN A 207 -4.80 -10.07 -3.64
N SER A 208 -5.40 -10.17 -4.82
CA SER A 208 -6.66 -9.50 -5.18
C SER A 208 -7.82 -9.86 -4.24
N GLN A 209 -7.97 -11.13 -3.86
CA GLN A 209 -9.06 -11.57 -2.99
C GLN A 209 -8.89 -11.08 -1.55
N ALA A 210 -7.67 -11.15 -1.01
CA ALA A 210 -7.37 -10.65 0.33
C ALA A 210 -7.54 -9.12 0.39
N ALA A 211 -7.16 -8.42 -0.68
CA ALA A 211 -7.39 -7.00 -0.84
C ALA A 211 -8.89 -6.66 -0.88
N ALA A 212 -9.71 -7.41 -1.63
CA ALA A 212 -11.15 -7.20 -1.67
C ALA A 212 -11.77 -7.35 -0.27
N ARG A 213 -11.42 -8.41 0.47
CA ARG A 213 -11.88 -8.58 1.86
C ARG A 213 -11.48 -7.40 2.76
N THR A 214 -10.24 -6.92 2.66
CA THR A 214 -9.78 -5.76 3.44
C THR A 214 -10.53 -4.48 3.05
N ALA A 215 -10.87 -4.32 1.77
CA ALA A 215 -11.68 -3.20 1.29
C ALA A 215 -13.11 -3.27 1.85
N ASP A 216 -13.74 -4.44 1.83
CA ASP A 216 -15.08 -4.65 2.40
C ASP A 216 -15.10 -4.32 3.91
N ILE A 217 -14.06 -4.72 4.64
CA ILE A 217 -13.90 -4.38 6.07
C ILE A 217 -13.71 -2.88 6.26
N LEU A 218 -12.96 -2.20 5.38
CA LEU A 218 -12.77 -0.75 5.42
C LEU A 218 -14.06 0.02 5.19
N ASP A 219 -14.86 -0.41 4.22
CA ASP A 219 -16.16 0.19 3.91
C ASP A 219 -17.14 -0.06 5.05
N THR A 220 -17.16 -1.29 5.59
CA THR A 220 -17.97 -1.63 6.77
C THR A 220 -17.53 -0.82 7.99
N LEU A 221 -16.23 -0.60 8.22
CA LEU A 221 -15.74 0.21 9.34
C LEU A 221 -16.24 1.67 9.28
N ALA A 222 -16.51 2.18 8.08
CA ALA A 222 -17.03 3.54 7.93
C ALA A 222 -18.46 3.65 8.48
N THR A 223 -19.31 2.66 8.21
CA THR A 223 -20.74 2.62 8.54
C THR A 223 -21.05 1.92 9.87
N ASP A 224 -20.42 0.77 10.11
CA ASP A 224 -20.62 -0.11 11.27
C ASP A 224 -19.27 -0.65 11.80
N PRO A 225 -18.63 0.05 12.75
CA PRO A 225 -17.37 -0.37 13.34
C PRO A 225 -17.44 -1.70 14.09
N ALA A 226 -18.59 -2.08 14.63
CA ALA A 226 -18.76 -3.33 15.38
C ALA A 226 -18.75 -4.53 14.43
N LYS A 227 -19.52 -4.47 13.35
CA LYS A 227 -19.52 -5.49 12.31
C LYS A 227 -18.16 -5.65 11.62
N ALA A 228 -17.45 -4.54 11.38
CA ALA A 228 -16.09 -4.61 10.84
C ALA A 228 -15.12 -5.34 11.79
N ALA A 229 -15.31 -5.20 13.11
CA ALA A 229 -14.53 -5.93 14.10
C ALA A 229 -14.84 -7.42 14.10
N GLU A 230 -16.11 -7.83 13.95
CA GLU A 230 -16.50 -9.24 13.82
C GLU A 230 -15.86 -9.90 12.59
N MET A 231 -15.91 -9.21 11.45
CA MET A 231 -15.26 -9.65 10.21
C MET A 231 -13.75 -9.85 10.39
N LEU A 232 -13.07 -8.99 11.16
CA LEU A 232 -11.65 -9.11 11.47
C LEU A 232 -11.31 -10.25 12.45
N GLN A 233 -12.27 -10.62 13.30
CA GLN A 233 -12.14 -11.72 14.25
C GLN A 233 -12.46 -13.07 13.61
N GLY A 234 -12.98 -13.10 12.37
CA GLY A 234 -13.38 -14.33 11.70
C GLY A 234 -14.68 -14.93 12.24
N LYS A 235 -15.41 -14.18 13.07
CA LYS A 235 -16.82 -14.45 13.35
C LYS A 235 -17.58 -13.99 12.14
N ALA A 236 -17.79 -14.89 11.18
CA ALA A 236 -18.73 -14.62 10.10
C ALA A 236 -20.07 -14.23 10.74
N PRO A 237 -20.76 -13.19 10.24
CA PRO A 237 -22.10 -12.90 10.72
C PRO A 237 -22.93 -14.17 10.49
N GLU A 238 -23.47 -14.74 11.58
CA GLU A 238 -24.48 -15.78 11.50
C GLU A 238 -25.58 -15.21 10.60
N GLN A 239 -25.68 -15.74 9.38
CA GLN A 239 -26.87 -15.56 8.58
C GLN A 239 -27.97 -16.26 9.36
N LYS A 240 -28.76 -15.46 10.08
CA LYS A 240 -30.01 -15.89 10.70
C LYS A 240 -30.78 -16.64 9.60
N PRO A 241 -31.06 -17.95 9.75
CA PRO A 241 -31.78 -18.69 8.74
C PRO A 241 -33.13 -18.00 8.53
N ALA A 242 -33.47 -17.69 7.29
CA ALA A 242 -34.82 -17.28 6.96
C ALA A 242 -35.74 -18.47 7.30
N ALA A 243 -36.68 -18.23 8.20
CA ALA A 243 -37.68 -19.20 8.60
C ALA A 243 -38.60 -19.56 7.42
N ASP A 244 -38.84 -20.87 7.31
CA ASP A 244 -40.00 -21.57 6.76
C ASP A 244 -40.41 -21.30 5.29
N GLN A 245 -39.89 -22.13 4.40
CA GLN A 245 -40.70 -22.74 3.35
C GLN A 245 -40.51 -24.27 3.38
N PRO A 246 -41.59 -25.07 3.53
CA PRO A 246 -41.49 -26.52 3.47
C PRO A 246 -41.35 -26.95 2.01
N SER A 247 -40.24 -27.62 1.69
CA SER A 247 -40.06 -28.29 0.40
C SER A 247 -39.96 -29.79 0.67
N ASP A 248 -41.07 -30.48 0.44
CA ASP A 248 -41.13 -31.93 0.30
C ASP A 248 -40.36 -32.36 -0.96
N ALA A 249 -39.16 -32.94 -0.79
CA ALA A 249 -38.57 -33.89 -1.75
C ALA A 249 -37.39 -34.63 -1.10
N PRO A 250 -37.16 -35.91 -1.48
CA PRO A 250 -36.64 -36.93 -0.58
C PRO A 250 -35.11 -36.99 -0.51
N ALA A 251 -34.64 -37.54 0.61
CA ALA A 251 -33.27 -37.95 0.86
C ALA A 251 -32.80 -39.04 -0.12
N ASP A 252 -31.67 -38.81 -0.79
CA ASP A 252 -30.51 -39.72 -0.77
C ASP A 252 -29.39 -39.28 -1.74
N LYS A 253 -28.22 -38.96 -1.17
CA LYS A 253 -26.89 -39.55 -1.47
C LYS A 253 -25.77 -38.67 -0.91
N PRO A 254 -24.73 -39.27 -0.28
CA PRO A 254 -23.55 -38.53 0.15
C PRO A 254 -22.70 -38.20 -1.08
N VAL A 255 -22.68 -36.93 -1.50
CA VAL A 255 -21.76 -36.50 -2.56
C VAL A 255 -20.40 -36.24 -1.92
N ALA A 256 -19.45 -37.10 -2.30
CA ALA A 256 -18.09 -37.15 -1.84
C ALA A 256 -17.36 -35.80 -1.94
N GLU A 257 -16.54 -35.57 -0.92
CA GLU A 257 -15.42 -34.63 -0.90
C GLU A 257 -14.36 -35.04 -1.94
N SER A 258 -13.88 -34.05 -2.71
CA SER A 258 -12.53 -33.85 -3.25
C SER A 258 -12.47 -33.53 -4.75
N GLY A 259 -11.59 -32.57 -5.08
CA GLY A 259 -11.10 -32.28 -6.42
C GLY A 259 -11.83 -31.12 -7.11
N THR A 260 -11.07 -30.08 -7.46
CA THR A 260 -11.32 -29.14 -8.56
C THR A 260 -12.50 -29.55 -9.44
N GLY A 261 -13.66 -28.90 -9.25
CA GLY A 261 -14.83 -29.20 -10.07
C GLY A 261 -14.48 -29.03 -11.55
N ASP A 262 -14.77 -30.06 -12.33
CA ASP A 262 -14.56 -30.10 -13.77
C ASP A 262 -15.03 -28.77 -14.40
N LEU A 263 -14.11 -28.07 -15.08
CA LEU A 263 -14.39 -26.77 -15.68
C LEU A 263 -15.53 -26.85 -16.70
N ALA A 264 -15.75 -28.00 -17.36
CA ALA A 264 -16.88 -28.17 -18.25
C ALA A 264 -18.22 -28.14 -17.49
N THR A 265 -18.28 -28.80 -16.34
CA THR A 265 -19.44 -28.74 -15.43
C THR A 265 -19.69 -27.30 -14.95
N LEU A 266 -18.63 -26.57 -14.58
CA LEU A 266 -18.74 -25.18 -14.16
C LEU A 266 -19.16 -24.24 -15.30
N ALA A 267 -18.70 -24.50 -16.52
CA ALA A 267 -19.16 -23.78 -17.71
C ALA A 267 -20.65 -24.04 -17.96
N GLY A 268 -21.13 -25.28 -17.82
CA GLY A 268 -22.56 -25.59 -17.91
C GLY A 268 -23.40 -24.85 -16.87
N LEU A 269 -22.92 -24.73 -15.62
CA LEU A 269 -23.58 -23.93 -14.59
C LEU A 269 -23.58 -22.42 -14.90
N PHE A 270 -22.51 -21.91 -15.52
CA PHE A 270 -22.43 -20.52 -15.96
C PHE A 270 -23.47 -20.21 -17.04
N GLU A 271 -23.59 -21.07 -18.05
CA GLU A 271 -24.61 -20.96 -19.10
C GLU A 271 -26.04 -21.10 -18.54
N ALA A 272 -26.24 -21.95 -17.53
CA ALA A 272 -27.50 -22.03 -16.77
C ALA A 272 -27.77 -20.80 -15.87
N GLY A 273 -26.91 -19.78 -15.91
CA GLY A 273 -27.06 -18.54 -15.16
C GLY A 273 -26.72 -18.63 -13.68
N LYS A 274 -26.20 -19.77 -13.19
CA LYS A 274 -25.79 -19.99 -11.78
C LYS A 274 -24.41 -19.38 -11.48
N VAL A 275 -24.23 -18.12 -11.87
CA VAL A 275 -22.92 -17.42 -11.86
C VAL A 275 -22.31 -17.29 -10.46
N ASP A 276 -23.11 -17.12 -9.42
CA ASP A 276 -22.60 -16.99 -8.05
C ASP A 276 -22.02 -18.32 -7.54
N VAL A 277 -22.64 -19.44 -7.91
CA VAL A 277 -22.16 -20.80 -7.59
C VAL A 277 -20.84 -21.06 -8.29
N VAL A 278 -20.74 -20.72 -9.58
CA VAL A 278 -19.50 -20.85 -10.37
C VAL A 278 -18.38 -20.02 -9.76
N ALA A 279 -18.66 -18.73 -9.48
CA ALA A 279 -17.68 -17.85 -8.88
C ALA A 279 -17.19 -18.36 -7.51
N ALA A 280 -18.10 -18.83 -6.66
CA ALA A 280 -17.76 -19.38 -5.35
C ALA A 280 -16.91 -20.66 -5.47
N ARG A 281 -17.29 -21.60 -6.34
CA ARG A 281 -16.59 -22.88 -6.49
C ARG A 281 -15.18 -22.69 -7.02
N ILE A 282 -14.99 -21.89 -8.08
CA ILE A 282 -13.66 -21.59 -8.64
C ILE A 282 -12.81 -20.86 -7.61
N LYS A 283 -13.39 -19.85 -6.93
CA LYS A 283 -12.65 -19.04 -5.95
C LYS A 283 -12.08 -19.88 -4.79
N SER A 284 -12.83 -20.86 -4.31
CA SER A 284 -12.42 -21.71 -3.18
C SER A 284 -11.31 -22.70 -3.54
N HIS A 285 -11.14 -23.05 -4.82
CA HIS A 285 -10.19 -24.06 -5.30
C HIS A 285 -9.22 -23.50 -6.34
N ILE A 286 -9.06 -22.17 -6.42
CA ILE A 286 -8.28 -21.53 -7.49
C ILE A 286 -6.81 -22.00 -7.49
N ASP A 287 -6.26 -22.26 -6.31
CA ASP A 287 -4.89 -22.72 -6.10
C ASP A 287 -4.70 -24.22 -6.42
N GLU A 288 -5.79 -24.95 -6.63
CA GLU A 288 -5.78 -26.38 -6.95
C GLU A 288 -5.85 -26.64 -8.48
N TYR A 289 -6.23 -25.64 -9.28
CA TYR A 289 -6.30 -25.80 -10.74
C TYR A 289 -4.90 -25.99 -11.35
N PRO A 290 -4.71 -27.01 -12.21
CA PRO A 290 -3.47 -27.17 -12.96
C PRO A 290 -3.14 -25.92 -13.79
N ALA A 291 -1.86 -25.64 -14.01
CA ALA A 291 -1.41 -24.47 -14.76
C ALA A 291 -2.01 -24.37 -16.18
N LYS A 292 -2.34 -25.51 -16.80
CA LYS A 292 -2.99 -25.58 -18.13
C LYS A 292 -4.46 -25.14 -18.10
N GLU A 293 -5.14 -25.33 -16.98
CA GLU A 293 -6.57 -25.06 -16.79
C GLU A 293 -6.83 -23.72 -16.09
N LEU A 294 -5.84 -23.22 -15.34
CA LEU A 294 -5.91 -21.97 -14.61
C LEU A 294 -6.35 -20.76 -15.46
N PRO A 295 -5.92 -20.57 -16.72
CA PRO A 295 -6.43 -19.48 -17.57
C PRO A 295 -7.94 -19.56 -17.82
N ALA A 296 -8.47 -20.76 -18.02
CA ALA A 296 -9.90 -21.00 -18.23
C ALA A 296 -10.70 -20.80 -16.93
N ALA A 297 -10.17 -21.26 -15.80
CA ALA A 297 -10.77 -21.03 -14.49
C ALA A 297 -10.85 -19.53 -14.16
N LEU A 298 -9.76 -18.77 -14.37
CA LEU A 298 -9.71 -17.33 -14.13
C LEU A 298 -10.64 -16.55 -15.07
N LEU A 299 -10.69 -16.93 -16.36
CA LEU A 299 -11.64 -16.36 -17.32
C LEU A 299 -13.08 -16.57 -16.86
N LEU A 300 -13.45 -17.81 -16.51
CA LEU A 300 -14.80 -18.16 -16.09
C LEU A 300 -15.19 -17.46 -14.78
N LEU A 301 -14.25 -17.34 -13.84
CA LEU A 301 -14.44 -16.57 -12.61
C LEU A 301 -14.69 -15.08 -12.90
N GLY A 302 -13.88 -14.47 -13.75
CA GLY A 302 -14.04 -13.06 -14.15
C GLY A 302 -15.38 -12.79 -14.84
N LYS A 303 -15.78 -13.67 -15.78
CA LYS A 303 -17.10 -13.61 -16.45
C LYS A 303 -18.25 -13.72 -15.45
N SER A 304 -18.16 -14.68 -14.53
CA SER A 304 -19.18 -14.91 -13.50
C SER A 304 -19.36 -13.68 -12.60
N GLN A 305 -18.26 -13.04 -12.19
CA GLN A 305 -18.29 -11.83 -11.37
C GLN A 305 -18.89 -10.62 -12.12
N LEU A 306 -18.51 -10.41 -13.38
CA LEU A 306 -19.11 -9.37 -14.22
C LEU A 306 -20.62 -9.58 -14.41
N GLN A 307 -21.05 -10.82 -14.65
CA GLN A 307 -22.46 -11.13 -14.82
C GLN A 307 -23.24 -11.00 -13.52
N SER A 308 -22.67 -11.40 -12.37
CA SER A 308 -23.26 -11.17 -11.04
C SER A 308 -23.45 -9.68 -10.77
N TYR A 309 -22.43 -8.85 -11.07
CA TYR A 309 -22.54 -7.39 -10.99
C TYR A 309 -23.71 -6.85 -11.84
N ARG A 310 -23.82 -7.28 -13.10
CA ARG A 310 -24.91 -6.88 -14.00
C ARG A 310 -26.29 -7.32 -13.51
N LYS A 311 -26.44 -8.58 -13.06
CA LYS A 311 -27.69 -9.12 -12.50
C LYS A 311 -28.15 -8.33 -11.28
N SER A 312 -27.21 -7.90 -10.45
CA SER A 312 -27.50 -7.07 -9.28
C SER A 312 -27.87 -5.62 -9.61
N LYS A 313 -27.89 -5.22 -10.89
CA LYS A 313 -28.04 -3.81 -11.33
C LYS A 313 -27.06 -2.88 -10.62
N GLY A 314 -25.83 -3.33 -10.41
CA GLY A 314 -24.77 -2.59 -9.71
C GLY A 314 -24.80 -2.65 -8.18
N LYS A 315 -25.82 -3.28 -7.55
CA LYS A 315 -25.92 -3.42 -6.09
C LYS A 315 -24.84 -4.32 -5.47
N ALA A 316 -24.26 -5.24 -6.24
CA ALA A 316 -23.14 -6.09 -5.80
C ALA A 316 -21.86 -5.29 -5.50
N GLY A 317 -21.86 -3.98 -5.76
CA GLY A 317 -20.80 -3.07 -5.37
C GLY A 317 -19.64 -3.05 -6.36
N ARG A 318 -18.92 -1.92 -6.36
CA ARG A 318 -17.74 -1.69 -7.19
C ARG A 318 -16.64 -2.74 -6.97
N GLY A 319 -16.58 -3.36 -5.78
CA GLY A 319 -15.61 -4.40 -5.44
C GLY A 319 -15.69 -5.65 -6.33
N VAL A 320 -16.90 -6.14 -6.63
CA VAL A 320 -17.09 -7.33 -7.50
C VAL A 320 -16.64 -7.04 -8.92
N LEU A 321 -16.95 -5.84 -9.42
CA LEU A 321 -16.55 -5.42 -10.76
C LEU A 321 -15.02 -5.27 -10.88
N LEU A 322 -14.36 -4.72 -9.86
CA LEU A 322 -12.90 -4.66 -9.79
C LEU A 322 -12.27 -6.05 -9.73
N ALA A 323 -12.85 -6.97 -8.96
CA ALA A 323 -12.37 -8.36 -8.89
C ALA A 323 -12.49 -9.06 -10.25
N ALA A 324 -13.59 -8.84 -10.97
CA ALA A 324 -13.79 -9.34 -12.33
C ALA A 324 -12.67 -8.85 -13.26
N GLY A 325 -12.42 -7.53 -13.29
CA GLY A 325 -11.37 -6.94 -14.10
C GLY A 325 -9.98 -7.47 -13.77
N VAL A 326 -9.65 -7.63 -12.49
CA VAL A 326 -8.34 -8.18 -12.08
C VAL A 326 -8.16 -9.62 -12.53
N ASN A 327 -9.16 -10.48 -12.34
CA ASN A 327 -9.06 -11.89 -12.74
C ASN A 327 -8.93 -12.03 -14.27
N LEU A 328 -9.65 -11.21 -15.04
CA LEU A 328 -9.55 -11.18 -16.50
C LEU A 328 -8.19 -10.68 -16.98
N MET A 329 -7.67 -9.60 -16.38
CA MET A 329 -6.35 -9.09 -16.72
C MET A 329 -5.22 -10.05 -16.31
N TRP A 330 -5.43 -10.87 -15.27
CA TRP A 330 -4.48 -11.89 -14.84
C TRP A 330 -4.29 -12.97 -15.93
N VAL A 331 -5.37 -13.39 -16.60
CA VAL A 331 -5.28 -14.32 -17.75
C VAL A 331 -4.33 -13.75 -18.81
N PHE A 332 -4.51 -12.48 -19.17
CA PHE A 332 -3.66 -11.83 -20.17
C PHE A 332 -2.21 -11.64 -19.70
N SER A 333 -1.99 -11.21 -18.45
CA SER A 333 -0.65 -10.87 -17.97
C SER A 333 0.25 -12.08 -17.76
N GLU A 334 -0.28 -13.17 -17.21
CA GLU A 334 0.50 -14.38 -16.92
C GLU A 334 0.42 -15.43 -18.02
N PHE A 335 -0.67 -15.44 -18.80
CA PHE A 335 -0.90 -16.42 -19.86
C PHE A 335 -1.20 -15.77 -21.22
N PRO A 336 -0.36 -14.84 -21.73
CA PRO A 336 -0.65 -14.09 -22.95
C PRO A 336 -0.78 -14.99 -24.20
N ARG A 337 -0.22 -16.21 -24.18
CA ARG A 337 -0.30 -17.19 -25.28
C ARG A 337 -1.46 -18.18 -25.14
N SER A 338 -2.22 -18.13 -24.06
CA SER A 338 -3.40 -18.99 -23.88
C SER A 338 -4.51 -18.55 -24.84
N GLY A 339 -5.30 -19.52 -25.33
CA GLY A 339 -6.46 -19.21 -26.17
C GLY A 339 -7.57 -18.45 -25.45
N GLN A 340 -7.53 -18.38 -24.12
CA GLN A 340 -8.45 -17.61 -23.29
C GLN A 340 -8.06 -16.14 -23.16
N ALA A 341 -6.81 -15.76 -23.46
CA ALA A 341 -6.32 -14.38 -23.32
C ALA A 341 -7.10 -13.33 -24.14
N PRO A 342 -7.41 -13.53 -25.44
CA PRO A 342 -8.17 -12.53 -26.20
C PRO A 342 -9.62 -12.39 -25.70
N GLU A 343 -10.26 -13.48 -25.25
CA GLU A 343 -11.58 -13.41 -24.62
C GLU A 343 -11.52 -12.66 -23.29
N ALA A 344 -10.50 -12.93 -22.47
CA ALA A 344 -10.33 -12.27 -21.19
C ALA A 344 -10.15 -10.75 -21.34
N LEU A 345 -9.33 -10.31 -22.30
CA LEU A 345 -9.19 -8.88 -22.63
C LEU A 345 -10.51 -8.26 -23.10
N TYR A 346 -11.30 -9.00 -23.88
CA TYR A 346 -12.60 -8.50 -24.36
C TYR A 346 -13.55 -8.21 -23.20
N TYR A 347 -13.65 -9.14 -22.24
CA TYR A 347 -14.44 -8.92 -21.03
C TYR A 347 -13.80 -7.89 -20.09
N ALA A 348 -12.47 -7.76 -20.04
CA ALA A 348 -11.81 -6.69 -19.29
C ALA A 348 -12.17 -5.31 -19.84
N ALA A 349 -12.31 -5.18 -21.17
CA ALA A 349 -12.82 -3.97 -21.79
C ALA A 349 -14.27 -3.67 -21.36
N ALA A 350 -15.12 -4.70 -21.28
CA ALA A 350 -16.48 -4.55 -20.75
C ALA A 350 -16.48 -4.07 -19.29
N VAL A 351 -15.63 -4.65 -18.43
CA VAL A 351 -15.44 -4.19 -17.04
C VAL A 351 -15.04 -2.71 -16.99
N ASN A 352 -14.08 -2.28 -17.83
CA ASN A 352 -13.66 -0.88 -17.87
C ASN A 352 -14.78 0.07 -18.32
N ARG A 353 -15.66 -0.35 -19.24
CA ARG A 353 -16.85 0.43 -19.62
C ARG A 353 -17.80 0.60 -18.42
N GLU A 354 -18.08 -0.49 -17.69
CA GLU A 354 -18.94 -0.46 -16.48
C GLU A 354 -18.32 0.40 -15.35
N LEU A 355 -16.98 0.53 -15.33
CA LEU A 355 -16.24 1.40 -14.42
C LEU A 355 -16.17 2.87 -14.88
N ASN A 356 -16.83 3.24 -15.97
CA ASN A 356 -16.74 4.56 -16.63
C ASN A 356 -15.31 4.93 -17.07
N GLN A 357 -14.58 3.96 -17.63
CA GLN A 357 -13.21 4.12 -18.16
C GLN A 357 -13.15 3.74 -19.66
N PRO A 358 -13.76 4.54 -20.55
CA PRO A 358 -13.87 4.21 -21.97
C PRO A 358 -12.51 4.16 -22.70
N GLU A 359 -11.54 4.96 -22.27
CA GLU A 359 -10.18 4.92 -22.84
C GLU A 359 -9.48 3.59 -22.57
N ALA A 360 -9.51 3.13 -21.31
CA ALA A 360 -8.96 1.83 -20.93
C ALA A 360 -9.67 0.67 -21.64
N ALA A 361 -11.00 0.76 -21.82
CA ALA A 361 -11.75 -0.21 -22.59
C ALA A 361 -11.29 -0.26 -24.06
N ASN A 362 -11.12 0.90 -24.71
CA ASN A 362 -10.66 0.98 -26.09
C ASN A 362 -9.22 0.47 -26.25
N LEU A 363 -8.35 0.73 -25.28
CA LEU A 363 -6.99 0.18 -25.27
C LEU A 363 -6.99 -1.35 -25.21
N ALA A 364 -7.79 -1.95 -24.32
CA ALA A 364 -7.92 -3.40 -24.23
C ALA A 364 -8.43 -4.03 -25.55
N LEU A 365 -9.42 -3.40 -26.22
CA LEU A 365 -9.91 -3.88 -27.51
C LEU A 365 -8.87 -3.77 -28.63
N ARG A 366 -8.09 -2.68 -28.66
CA ARG A 366 -6.98 -2.52 -29.61
C ARG A 366 -5.90 -3.57 -29.38
N GLU A 367 -5.62 -3.91 -28.12
CA GLU A 367 -4.64 -4.94 -27.79
C GLU A 367 -5.03 -6.31 -28.36
N ILE A 368 -6.32 -6.64 -28.36
CA ILE A 368 -6.83 -7.87 -28.98
C ILE A 368 -6.49 -7.87 -30.48
N ILE A 369 -6.73 -6.75 -31.17
CA ILE A 369 -6.46 -6.62 -32.60
C ILE A 369 -4.96 -6.72 -32.88
N VAL A 370 -4.13 -6.00 -32.12
CA VAL A 370 -2.68 -5.97 -32.37
C VAL A 370 -2.04 -7.33 -32.12
N GLN A 371 -2.40 -8.01 -31.02
CA GLN A 371 -1.73 -9.25 -30.62
C GLN A 371 -2.37 -10.51 -31.21
N TYR A 372 -3.69 -10.50 -31.47
CA TYR A 372 -4.46 -11.71 -31.76
C TYR A 372 -5.21 -11.66 -33.12
N ASP A 373 -4.91 -10.72 -34.01
CA ASP A 373 -5.40 -10.73 -35.40
C ASP A 373 -4.61 -11.75 -36.26
N LYS A 374 -4.61 -13.00 -35.80
CA LYS A 374 -4.04 -14.19 -36.46
C LYS A 374 -5.14 -15.23 -36.68
N PRO A 375 -5.00 -16.16 -37.63
CA PRO A 375 -6.07 -17.08 -38.03
C PRO A 375 -6.72 -17.85 -36.86
N ASN A 376 -5.95 -18.22 -35.84
CA ASN A 376 -6.42 -19.04 -34.73
C ASN A 376 -7.19 -18.27 -33.63
N TYR A 377 -7.20 -16.93 -33.67
CA TYR A 377 -7.87 -16.07 -32.68
C TYR A 377 -8.81 -15.05 -33.33
N GLY A 378 -9.08 -15.21 -34.63
CA GLY A 378 -9.72 -14.22 -35.49
C GLY A 378 -11.11 -13.77 -35.02
N ASP A 379 -11.87 -14.63 -34.36
CA ASP A 379 -13.22 -14.30 -33.89
C ASP A 379 -13.22 -13.18 -32.84
N TRP A 380 -12.25 -13.17 -31.93
CA TRP A 380 -12.15 -12.13 -30.90
C TRP A 380 -11.61 -10.82 -31.46
N ALA A 381 -10.65 -10.87 -32.38
CA ALA A 381 -10.17 -9.69 -33.09
C ALA A 381 -11.28 -9.04 -33.92
N LYS A 382 -12.12 -9.84 -34.60
CA LYS A 382 -13.31 -9.37 -35.33
C LYS A 382 -14.32 -8.73 -34.40
N LYS A 383 -14.67 -9.36 -33.27
CA LYS A 383 -15.55 -8.77 -32.24
C LYS A 383 -15.00 -7.45 -31.70
N ALA A 384 -13.69 -7.36 -31.46
CA ALA A 384 -13.05 -6.14 -30.99
C ALA A 384 -13.11 -5.00 -32.04
N LYS A 385 -12.85 -5.31 -33.32
CA LYS A 385 -13.01 -4.35 -34.44
C LYS A 385 -14.44 -3.82 -34.52
N GLN A 386 -15.43 -4.72 -34.45
CA GLN A 386 -16.85 -4.34 -34.45
C GLN A 386 -17.21 -3.43 -33.27
N GLU A 387 -16.75 -3.76 -32.06
CA GLU A 387 -17.03 -2.93 -30.89
C GLU A 387 -16.36 -1.56 -30.90
N LEU A 388 -15.18 -1.43 -31.53
CA LEU A 388 -14.53 -0.13 -31.72
C LEU A 388 -15.22 0.74 -32.78
N ALA A 389 -15.96 0.13 -33.70
CA ALA A 389 -16.69 0.84 -34.76
C ALA A 389 -18.04 1.42 -34.30
N LYS A 390 -18.61 0.94 -33.18
CA LYS A 390 -19.90 1.41 -32.62
C LYS A 390 -19.83 2.79 -31.92
N LYS A 391 -18.83 3.62 -32.25
CA LYS A 391 -18.61 4.91 -31.61
C LYS A 391 -19.61 5.97 -32.03
#